data_AF-D8TEH3-F1
#
_entry.id   AF-D8TEH3-F1
#
_cell.length_a   1.000
_cell.length_b   1.000
_cell.length_c   1.000
_cell.angle_alpha   90.00
_cell.angle_beta   90.00
_cell.angle_gamma   90.00
#
_symmetry.space_group_name_H-M   'P 1'
#
loop_
_entity.id
_entity.type
_entity.pdbx_description
1 polymer ?
#
loop_
_entity_poly.entity_id
_entity_poly.type
_entity_poly.pdbx_seq_one_letter_code
_entity_poly.pdbx_strand_id
1 'polypeptide(L)'
;IVASGPFTTSDNLSFEPLMELLAYARNKRPNVLLLMGLFFDAEHPHVKQGITDRVGRLDLLFQELRKILEDYCQFLGAGARVILIPSTRDVFHDRIFPQPPFNSFMFEDSSQQISLLPNPSVFRLDEVSIGCCTTDILRHLSSEEAARNPPGTSSDRMSRLGAQLVGQRGFYPLFPPALGTCLNLAVNPSALDFPCTPDIIVLSSDLVPFVKVEPRTEKLTTLLLNPGRLAKGAMGGTFVE
;
A
#
# COMPACT_ATOMS: atom_id res chain seq x y z
N ILE A 1 4.80 1.93 12.04
CA ILE A 1 5.64 1.69 10.85
C ILE A 1 4.78 1.25 9.68
N VAL A 2 4.90 1.95 8.55
CA VAL A 2 4.17 1.73 7.31
C VAL A 2 5.15 1.70 6.14
N ALA A 3 5.06 0.68 5.30
CA ALA A 3 5.87 0.55 4.09
C ALA A 3 5.01 0.12 2.90
N SER A 4 5.36 0.61 1.71
CA SER A 4 4.75 0.17 0.45
C SER A 4 5.80 -0.49 -0.44
N GLY A 5 5.46 -1.63 -1.04
CA GLY A 5 6.32 -2.33 -1.97
C GLY A 5 6.61 -1.51 -3.24
N PRO A 6 7.59 -1.92 -4.08
CA PRO A 6 8.20 -3.25 -4.10
C PRO A 6 9.05 -3.59 -2.87
N PHE A 7 9.04 -4.87 -2.50
CA PHE A 7 9.82 -5.41 -1.38
C PHE A 7 11.10 -6.15 -1.83
N THR A 8 11.36 -6.18 -3.14
CA THR A 8 12.60 -6.62 -3.78
C THR A 8 13.15 -5.49 -4.63
N THR A 9 14.46 -5.50 -4.89
CA THR A 9 15.08 -4.64 -5.90
C THR A 9 14.85 -5.22 -7.29
N SER A 10 15.05 -4.43 -8.35
CA SER A 10 14.75 -4.85 -9.74
C SER A 10 15.72 -5.88 -10.33
N ASP A 11 16.89 -6.04 -9.72
CA ASP A 11 17.99 -6.90 -10.18
C ASP A 11 17.95 -8.31 -9.59
N ASN A 12 17.25 -8.51 -8.46
CA ASN A 12 17.11 -9.82 -7.81
C ASN A 12 15.69 -10.03 -7.24
N LEU A 13 15.45 -11.14 -6.54
CA LEU A 13 14.16 -11.45 -5.92
C LEU A 13 14.33 -11.85 -4.44
N SER A 14 15.39 -11.38 -3.80
CA SER A 14 15.89 -11.88 -2.51
C SER A 14 15.27 -11.18 -1.29
N PHE A 15 14.25 -10.32 -1.48
CA PHE A 15 13.57 -9.58 -0.41
C PHE A 15 14.48 -8.77 0.54
N GLU A 16 15.68 -8.36 0.08
CA GLU A 16 16.65 -7.62 0.91
C GLU A 16 16.06 -6.35 1.55
N PRO A 17 15.30 -5.49 0.83
CA PRO A 17 14.65 -4.33 1.44
C PRO A 17 13.65 -4.68 2.54
N LEU A 18 12.89 -5.77 2.37
CA LEU A 18 11.96 -6.24 3.39
C LEU A 18 12.71 -6.74 4.63
N MET A 19 13.75 -7.55 4.44
CA MET A 19 14.55 -8.06 5.55
C MET A 19 15.21 -6.92 6.36
N GLU A 20 15.70 -5.88 5.69
CA GLU A 20 16.26 -4.70 6.34
C GLU A 20 15.20 -3.93 7.15
N LEU A 21 14.01 -3.71 6.56
CA LEU A 21 12.87 -3.10 7.25
C LEU A 21 12.47 -3.91 8.49
N LEU A 22 12.40 -5.24 8.38
CA LEU A 22 12.03 -6.11 9.49
C LEU A 22 13.11 -6.12 10.59
N ALA A 23 14.39 -6.08 10.23
CA ALA A 23 15.48 -5.93 11.19
C ALA A 23 15.37 -4.61 11.97
N TYR A 24 15.07 -3.51 11.27
CA TYR A 24 14.77 -2.22 11.90
C TYR A 24 13.56 -2.31 12.84
N ALA A 25 12.45 -2.87 12.35
CA ALA A 25 11.21 -3.02 13.11
C ALA A 25 11.35 -3.95 14.32
N ARG A 26 12.23 -4.96 14.29
CA ARG A 26 12.54 -5.82 15.44
C ARG A 26 13.16 -5.02 16.58
N ASN A 27 14.03 -4.07 16.26
CA ASN A 27 14.67 -3.20 17.25
C ASN A 27 13.68 -2.15 17.79
N LYS A 28 12.85 -1.58 16.92
CA LYS A 28 11.86 -0.57 17.29
C LYS A 28 10.63 -1.12 18.03
N ARG A 29 10.24 -2.38 17.75
CA ARG A 29 9.04 -3.03 18.27
C ARG A 29 7.78 -2.17 18.10
N PRO A 30 7.41 -1.79 16.86
CA PRO A 30 6.20 -1.01 16.63
C PRO A 30 4.96 -1.80 17.05
N ASN A 31 3.91 -1.09 17.50
CA ASN A 31 2.63 -1.73 17.82
C ASN A 31 1.99 -2.40 16.58
N VAL A 32 2.16 -1.80 15.40
CA VAL A 32 1.68 -2.32 14.13
C VAL A 32 2.70 -2.06 13.02
N LEU A 33 2.92 -3.09 12.21
CA LEU A 33 3.62 -3.03 10.94
C LEU A 33 2.61 -3.17 9.79
N LEU A 34 2.38 -2.07 9.06
CA LEU A 34 1.50 -2.06 7.89
C LEU A 34 2.34 -2.21 6.62
N LEU A 35 2.18 -3.34 5.93
CA LEU A 35 2.84 -3.64 4.66
C LEU A 35 1.83 -3.58 3.53
N MET A 36 2.00 -2.59 2.66
CA MET A 36 1.17 -2.38 1.49
C MET A 36 1.88 -2.92 0.27
N GLY A 37 1.16 -3.63 -0.58
CA GLY A 37 1.66 -4.16 -1.83
C GLY A 37 2.32 -3.07 -2.69
N LEU A 38 3.15 -3.45 -3.64
CA LEU A 38 3.26 -4.80 -4.22
C LEU A 38 4.35 -5.66 -3.56
N PHE A 39 3.97 -6.84 -3.08
CA PHE A 39 4.86 -7.87 -2.53
C PHE A 39 5.69 -8.53 -3.62
N PHE A 40 5.08 -8.78 -4.77
CA PHE A 40 5.78 -9.34 -5.91
C PHE A 40 5.25 -8.80 -7.23
N ASP A 41 6.04 -7.94 -7.86
CA ASP A 41 5.62 -7.17 -9.03
C ASP A 41 5.42 -8.05 -10.26
N ALA A 42 4.20 -8.07 -10.81
CA ALA A 42 3.94 -8.60 -12.14
C ALA A 42 4.77 -7.89 -13.22
N GLU A 43 5.20 -6.65 -12.96
CA GLU A 43 6.04 -5.87 -13.87
C GLU A 43 7.55 -6.04 -13.60
N HIS A 44 7.96 -6.87 -12.63
CA HIS A 44 9.37 -7.11 -12.31
C HIS A 44 10.14 -7.63 -13.55
N PRO A 45 11.39 -7.19 -13.82
CA PRO A 45 12.17 -7.67 -14.97
C PRO A 45 12.25 -9.20 -15.06
N HIS A 46 12.59 -9.88 -13.96
CA HIS A 46 12.62 -11.36 -13.91
C HIS A 46 11.25 -12.02 -14.16
N VAL A 47 10.15 -11.36 -13.78
CA VAL A 47 8.80 -11.90 -14.05
C VAL A 47 8.47 -11.76 -15.53
N LYS A 48 8.69 -10.58 -16.12
CA LYS A 48 8.44 -10.34 -17.55
C LYS A 48 9.27 -11.23 -18.47
N GLN A 49 10.47 -11.63 -18.03
CA GLN A 49 11.35 -12.52 -18.79
C GLN A 49 10.97 -14.01 -18.64
N GLY A 50 9.93 -14.34 -17.86
CA GLY A 50 9.53 -15.73 -17.60
C GLY A 50 10.54 -16.49 -16.74
N ILE A 51 11.45 -15.80 -16.05
CA ILE A 51 12.45 -16.43 -15.17
C ILE A 51 11.77 -17.08 -13.96
N THR A 52 10.59 -16.56 -13.58
CA THR A 52 9.69 -17.11 -12.56
C THR A 52 8.80 -18.24 -13.05
N ASP A 53 8.64 -18.43 -14.36
CA ASP A 53 7.75 -19.42 -14.97
C ASP A 53 8.37 -20.83 -15.03
N ARG A 54 9.61 -20.98 -14.52
CA ARG A 54 10.18 -22.29 -14.23
C ARG A 54 9.36 -22.90 -13.10
N VAL A 55 8.64 -23.98 -13.39
CA VAL A 55 7.71 -24.69 -12.50
C VAL A 55 8.16 -24.64 -11.03
N GLY A 56 7.34 -24.02 -10.18
CA GLY A 56 7.52 -23.95 -8.73
C GLY A 56 8.29 -22.74 -8.19
N ARG A 57 8.98 -21.94 -9.03
CA ARG A 57 9.74 -20.79 -8.50
C ARG A 57 8.84 -19.71 -7.89
N LEU A 58 7.66 -19.53 -8.47
CA LEU A 58 6.68 -18.59 -7.98
C LEU A 58 6.18 -19.02 -6.58
N ASP A 59 5.78 -20.28 -6.41
CA ASP A 59 5.38 -20.83 -5.10
C ASP A 59 6.50 -20.74 -4.05
N LEU A 60 7.76 -20.96 -4.45
CA LEU A 60 8.92 -20.83 -3.56
C LEU A 60 9.11 -19.39 -3.05
N LEU A 61 8.94 -18.39 -3.92
CA LEU A 61 9.03 -16.98 -3.52
C LEU A 61 7.89 -16.58 -2.58
N PHE A 62 6.71 -17.15 -2.80
CA PHE A 62 5.59 -16.98 -1.90
C PHE A 62 5.85 -17.63 -0.53
N GLN A 63 6.39 -18.85 -0.51
CA GLN A 63 6.81 -19.52 0.72
C GLN A 63 7.92 -18.75 1.46
N GLU A 64 8.85 -18.15 0.73
CA GLU A 64 9.90 -17.31 1.28
C GLU A 64 9.34 -16.06 1.95
N LEU A 65 8.43 -15.32 1.27
CA LEU A 65 7.73 -14.18 1.85
C LEU A 65 6.96 -14.58 3.12
N ARG A 66 6.22 -15.70 3.07
CA ARG A 66 5.51 -16.26 4.23
C ARG A 66 6.47 -16.47 5.39
N LYS A 67 7.55 -17.20 5.16
CA LYS A 67 8.55 -17.53 6.18
C LYS A 67 9.17 -16.28 6.79
N ILE A 68 9.55 -15.29 5.98
CA ILE A 68 10.13 -14.04 6.44
C ILE A 68 9.18 -13.32 7.44
N LEU A 69 7.89 -13.26 7.13
CA LEU A 69 6.89 -12.61 7.98
C LEU A 69 6.57 -13.44 9.24
N GLU A 70 6.46 -14.76 9.12
CA GLU A 70 6.24 -15.66 10.26
C GLU A 70 7.43 -15.63 11.24
N ASP A 71 8.67 -15.65 10.74
CA ASP A 71 9.89 -15.52 11.56
C ASP A 71 9.94 -14.16 12.29
N TYR A 72 9.43 -13.10 11.67
CA TYR A 72 9.29 -11.79 12.33
C TYR A 72 8.26 -11.83 13.46
N CYS A 73 7.07 -12.40 13.21
CA CYS A 73 6.02 -12.54 14.22
C CYS A 73 6.49 -13.41 15.39
N GLN A 74 7.11 -14.56 15.11
CA GLN A 74 7.65 -15.48 16.12
C GLN A 74 8.69 -14.79 17.01
N PHE A 75 9.59 -13.99 16.42
CA PHE A 75 10.62 -13.26 17.17
C PHE A 75 10.02 -12.25 18.16
N LEU A 76 8.97 -11.53 17.76
CA LEU A 76 8.32 -10.54 18.63
C LEU A 76 7.30 -11.14 19.59
N GLY A 77 6.90 -12.40 19.38
CA GLY A 77 5.85 -13.06 20.18
C GLY A 77 4.57 -12.24 20.17
N ALA A 78 3.80 -12.25 21.27
CA ALA A 78 2.50 -11.57 21.36
C ALA A 78 2.50 -10.05 21.06
N GLY A 79 3.67 -9.40 20.99
CA GLY A 79 3.78 -8.00 20.61
C GLY A 79 3.74 -7.74 19.09
N ALA A 80 3.83 -8.78 18.25
CA ALA A 80 3.81 -8.61 16.80
C ALA A 80 2.38 -8.42 16.29
N ARG A 81 2.18 -7.39 15.46
CA ARG A 81 0.98 -7.23 14.64
C ARG A 81 1.36 -6.72 13.26
N VAL A 82 1.07 -7.54 12.25
CA VAL A 82 1.37 -7.25 10.84
C VAL A 82 0.05 -7.15 10.08
N ILE A 83 -0.10 -6.11 9.26
CA ILE A 83 -1.25 -5.92 8.38
C ILE A 83 -0.76 -5.93 6.95
N LEU A 84 -1.34 -6.80 6.11
CA LEU A 84 -1.03 -6.89 4.69
C LEU A 84 -2.18 -6.36 3.85
N ILE A 85 -1.85 -5.51 2.89
CA ILE A 85 -2.81 -4.98 1.90
C ILE A 85 -2.28 -5.30 0.50
N PRO A 86 -3.04 -5.98 -0.36
CA PRO A 86 -2.56 -6.40 -1.66
C PRO A 86 -2.49 -5.24 -2.67
N SER A 87 -1.82 -5.49 -3.79
CA SER A 87 -1.83 -4.66 -4.99
C SER A 87 -2.33 -5.45 -6.19
N THR A 88 -3.01 -4.80 -7.12
CA THR A 88 -3.40 -5.43 -8.41
C THR A 88 -2.20 -5.80 -9.29
N ARG A 89 -1.00 -5.36 -8.90
CA ARG A 89 0.27 -5.76 -9.50
C ARG A 89 0.93 -6.96 -8.80
N ASP A 90 0.35 -7.49 -7.72
CA ASP A 90 0.84 -8.73 -7.13
C ASP A 90 0.57 -9.90 -8.09
N VAL A 91 1.64 -10.56 -8.55
CA VAL A 91 1.52 -11.64 -9.55
C VAL A 91 0.69 -12.83 -9.04
N PHE A 92 0.63 -13.01 -7.73
CA PHE A 92 -0.03 -14.12 -7.03
C PHE A 92 -1.51 -13.88 -6.73
N HIS A 93 -2.08 -12.74 -7.13
CA HIS A 93 -3.41 -12.32 -6.68
C HIS A 93 -4.24 -11.67 -7.78
N ASP A 94 -5.52 -11.46 -7.49
CA ASP A 94 -6.50 -10.91 -8.43
C ASP A 94 -6.07 -9.53 -8.96
N ARG A 95 -6.09 -9.32 -10.28
CA ARG A 95 -5.62 -8.06 -10.88
C ARG A 95 -6.70 -6.98 -11.03
N ILE A 96 -7.84 -7.17 -10.38
CA ILE A 96 -9.02 -6.31 -10.49
C ILE A 96 -9.09 -5.41 -9.25
N PHE A 97 -9.32 -4.13 -9.44
CA PHE A 97 -9.54 -3.15 -8.39
C PHE A 97 -11.05 -2.82 -8.31
N PRO A 98 -11.68 -2.72 -7.13
CA PRO A 98 -11.21 -3.14 -5.80
C PRO A 98 -10.84 -4.63 -5.74
N GLN A 99 -9.88 -4.97 -4.88
CA GLN A 99 -9.25 -6.28 -4.77
C GLN A 99 -9.56 -6.92 -3.40
N PRO A 100 -9.92 -8.22 -3.34
CA PRO A 100 -10.15 -8.91 -2.07
C PRO A 100 -8.85 -9.04 -1.26
N PRO A 101 -8.93 -9.38 0.04
CA PRO A 101 -7.74 -9.73 0.83
C PRO A 101 -7.01 -10.94 0.23
N PHE A 102 -5.75 -11.11 0.60
CA PHE A 102 -5.05 -12.37 0.38
C PHE A 102 -5.79 -13.54 1.04
N ASN A 103 -5.61 -14.75 0.51
CA ASN A 103 -6.24 -15.95 1.06
C ASN A 103 -5.69 -16.28 2.46
N SER A 104 -6.52 -16.56 3.46
CA SER A 104 -6.06 -16.88 4.82
C SER A 104 -5.15 -18.11 4.89
N PHE A 105 -5.28 -19.08 3.97
CA PHE A 105 -4.37 -20.24 3.88
C PHE A 105 -2.94 -19.87 3.45
N MET A 106 -2.71 -18.58 3.17
CA MET A 106 -1.39 -18.02 2.89
C MET A 106 -0.45 -18.00 4.08
N PHE A 107 -0.92 -18.16 5.31
CA PHE A 107 -0.09 -18.12 6.52
C PHE A 107 -0.50 -19.23 7.48
N GLU A 108 0.46 -19.84 8.15
CA GLU A 108 0.24 -20.81 9.23
C GLU A 108 0.25 -20.07 10.59
N ASP A 109 -0.41 -18.92 10.64
CA ASP A 109 -0.42 -18.04 11.80
C ASP A 109 -1.49 -18.45 12.82
N SER A 110 -1.14 -19.42 13.65
CA SER A 110 -1.98 -19.85 14.78
C SER A 110 -2.25 -18.74 15.81
N SER A 111 -1.42 -17.69 15.82
CA SER A 111 -1.45 -16.58 16.78
C SER A 111 -2.25 -15.36 16.33
N GLN A 112 -2.81 -15.37 15.12
CA GLN A 112 -3.64 -14.29 14.54
C GLN A 112 -2.94 -12.91 14.54
N GLN A 113 -1.61 -12.90 14.39
CA GLN A 113 -0.77 -11.70 14.36
C GLN A 113 -0.76 -11.01 13.00
N ILE A 114 -1.05 -11.77 11.93
CA ILE A 114 -1.07 -11.32 10.54
C ILE A 114 -2.53 -11.13 10.13
N SER A 115 -2.91 -9.88 9.90
CA SER A 115 -4.23 -9.51 9.37
C SER A 115 -4.14 -9.22 7.87
N LEU A 116 -5.01 -9.84 7.09
CA LEU A 116 -5.10 -9.66 5.64
C LEU A 116 -6.32 -8.78 5.33
N LEU A 117 -6.09 -7.62 4.71
CA LEU A 117 -7.15 -6.65 4.39
C LEU A 117 -7.29 -6.47 2.87
N PRO A 118 -8.47 -6.03 2.37
CA PRO A 118 -8.67 -5.77 0.95
C PRO A 118 -7.96 -4.49 0.51
N ASN A 119 -7.93 -4.26 -0.81
CA ASN A 119 -7.47 -3.01 -1.42
C ASN A 119 -8.61 -2.35 -2.23
N PRO A 120 -9.08 -1.15 -1.85
CA PRO A 120 -8.66 -0.39 -0.67
C PRO A 120 -9.30 -0.94 0.61
N SER A 121 -8.89 -0.42 1.76
CA SER A 121 -9.51 -0.76 3.05
C SER A 121 -9.58 0.43 3.99
N VAL A 122 -10.59 0.45 4.85
CA VAL A 122 -10.67 1.33 6.04
C VAL A 122 -10.82 0.44 7.26
N PHE A 123 -9.96 0.61 8.25
CA PHE A 123 -9.98 -0.14 9.50
C PHE A 123 -9.66 0.78 10.67
N ARG A 124 -9.86 0.30 11.90
CA ARG A 124 -9.48 1.05 13.12
C ARG A 124 -8.36 0.32 13.86
N LEU A 125 -7.38 1.09 14.30
CA LEU A 125 -6.42 0.69 15.32
C LEU A 125 -6.72 1.53 16.56
N ASP A 126 -7.27 0.87 17.58
CA ASP A 126 -7.85 1.52 18.74
C ASP A 126 -8.87 2.60 18.30
N GLU A 127 -8.65 3.86 18.68
CA GLU A 127 -9.52 4.99 18.36
C GLU A 127 -9.20 5.67 17.02
N VAL A 128 -8.16 5.21 16.29
CA VAL A 128 -7.69 5.85 15.06
C VAL A 128 -8.17 5.07 13.83
N SER A 129 -8.95 5.72 12.97
CA SER A 129 -9.36 5.17 11.68
C SER A 129 -8.29 5.37 10.61
N ILE A 130 -7.92 4.30 9.92
CA ILE A 130 -6.87 4.29 8.90
C ILE A 130 -7.47 3.79 7.59
N GLY A 131 -7.33 4.58 6.54
CA GLY A 131 -7.66 4.22 5.16
C GLY A 131 -6.40 3.92 4.36
N CYS A 132 -6.42 2.88 3.55
CA CYS A 132 -5.26 2.45 2.78
C CYS A 132 -5.65 2.09 1.36
N CYS A 133 -4.82 2.50 0.39
CA CYS A 133 -4.97 2.14 -1.02
C CYS A 133 -3.60 1.96 -1.68
N THR A 134 -3.40 0.83 -2.37
CA THR A 134 -2.16 0.53 -3.08
C THR A 134 -2.18 0.94 -4.55
N THR A 135 -3.37 1.27 -5.07
CA THR A 135 -3.54 1.87 -6.40
C THR A 135 -3.01 3.31 -6.37
N ASP A 136 -2.18 3.69 -7.33
CA ASP A 136 -1.51 5.00 -7.38
C ASP A 136 -2.44 6.14 -7.82
N ILE A 137 -3.51 6.36 -7.06
CA ILE A 137 -4.51 7.39 -7.31
C ILE A 137 -3.90 8.80 -7.29
N LEU A 138 -2.84 9.02 -6.50
CA LEU A 138 -2.15 10.31 -6.47
C LEU A 138 -1.52 10.65 -7.82
N ARG A 139 -0.81 9.69 -8.45
CA ARG A 139 -0.24 9.90 -9.78
C ARG A 139 -1.32 10.04 -10.85
N HIS A 140 -2.39 9.25 -10.76
CA HIS A 140 -3.51 9.32 -11.70
C HIS A 140 -4.25 10.66 -11.64
N LEU A 141 -4.60 11.15 -10.45
CA LEU A 141 -5.20 12.47 -10.30
C LEU A 141 -4.21 13.57 -10.73
N SER A 142 -2.93 13.43 -10.40
CA SER A 142 -1.91 14.40 -10.78
C SER A 142 -1.71 14.54 -12.30
N SER A 143 -2.04 13.53 -13.11
CA SER A 143 -1.93 13.62 -14.56
C SER A 143 -3.13 14.30 -15.21
N GLU A 144 -4.28 14.34 -14.52
CA GLU A 144 -5.54 14.86 -15.04
C GLU A 144 -6.03 16.14 -14.31
N GLU A 145 -5.37 16.56 -13.24
CA GLU A 145 -5.72 17.78 -12.49
C GLU A 145 -5.38 19.05 -13.29
N ALA A 146 -6.34 19.98 -13.37
CA ALA A 146 -6.10 21.38 -13.73
C ALA A 146 -6.33 22.31 -12.53
N ALA A 147 -5.35 23.16 -12.21
CA ALA A 147 -5.45 24.13 -11.13
C ALA A 147 -5.08 25.53 -11.62
N ARG A 148 -5.89 26.53 -11.25
CA ARG A 148 -5.60 27.95 -11.48
C ARG A 148 -4.83 28.51 -10.28
N ASN A 149 -3.56 28.84 -10.48
CA ASN A 149 -2.72 29.44 -9.44
C ASN A 149 -2.56 30.94 -9.69
N PRO A 150 -3.00 31.81 -8.77
CA PRO A 150 -2.74 33.24 -8.85
C PRO A 150 -1.24 33.57 -8.91
N PRO A 151 -0.83 34.63 -9.64
CA PRO A 151 0.57 35.08 -9.64
C PRO A 151 1.08 35.32 -8.22
N GLY A 152 2.28 34.82 -7.92
CA GLY A 152 2.92 35.00 -6.60
C GLY A 152 2.44 34.06 -5.49
N THR A 153 1.52 33.12 -5.78
CA THR A 153 1.12 32.09 -4.81
C THR A 153 1.90 30.79 -5.00
N SER A 154 2.39 30.21 -3.90
CA SER A 154 2.90 28.85 -3.91
C SER A 154 1.72 27.88 -3.89
N SER A 155 1.80 26.85 -4.74
CA SER A 155 0.71 25.92 -5.00
C SER A 155 1.11 24.53 -4.52
N ASP A 156 0.48 24.03 -3.46
CA ASP A 156 0.75 22.69 -2.95
C ASP A 156 -0.11 21.66 -3.68
N ARG A 157 0.49 21.04 -4.71
CA ARG A 157 -0.17 20.01 -5.50
C ARG A 157 -0.60 18.81 -4.65
N MET A 158 0.26 18.34 -3.73
CA MET A 158 -0.05 17.13 -2.95
C MET A 158 -1.25 17.37 -2.02
N SER A 159 -1.33 18.56 -1.43
CA SER A 159 -2.50 18.93 -0.62
C SER A 159 -3.78 19.00 -1.45
N ARG A 160 -3.75 19.55 -2.67
CA ARG A 160 -4.95 19.55 -3.52
C ARG A 160 -5.42 18.15 -3.89
N LEU A 161 -4.51 17.25 -4.24
CA LEU A 161 -4.87 15.84 -4.50
C LEU A 161 -5.50 15.19 -3.26
N GLY A 162 -4.96 15.48 -2.08
CA GLY A 162 -5.51 15.04 -0.80
C GLY A 162 -6.91 15.56 -0.53
N ALA A 163 -7.11 16.86 -0.70
CA ALA A 163 -8.40 17.52 -0.55
C ALA A 163 -9.45 16.95 -1.52
N GLN A 164 -9.07 16.54 -2.73
CA GLN A 164 -9.97 15.85 -3.66
C GLN A 164 -10.45 14.50 -3.12
N LEU A 165 -9.55 13.68 -2.58
CA LEU A 165 -9.92 12.39 -1.99
C LEU A 165 -10.86 12.57 -0.78
N VAL A 166 -10.52 13.49 0.13
CA VAL A 166 -11.33 13.79 1.32
C VAL A 166 -12.69 14.36 0.91
N GLY A 167 -12.72 15.32 -0.01
CA GLY A 167 -13.94 15.99 -0.48
C GLY A 167 -14.88 15.06 -1.27
N GLN A 168 -14.31 14.17 -2.10
CA GLN A 168 -15.07 13.17 -2.85
C GLN A 168 -15.39 11.92 -2.04
N ARG A 169 -14.87 11.80 -0.82
CA ARG A 169 -15.13 10.72 0.13
C ARG A 169 -14.86 9.33 -0.44
N GLY A 170 -13.78 9.16 -1.18
CA GLY A 170 -13.42 7.85 -1.74
C GLY A 170 -11.96 7.73 -2.17
N PHE A 171 -11.51 6.49 -2.35
CA PHE A 171 -10.13 6.16 -2.70
C PHE A 171 -9.79 6.36 -4.17
N TYR A 172 -10.79 6.49 -5.06
CA TYR A 172 -10.55 6.65 -6.50
C TYR A 172 -11.66 7.51 -7.14
N PRO A 173 -11.62 8.85 -6.99
CA PRO A 173 -12.62 9.74 -7.56
C PRO A 173 -12.41 10.08 -9.04
N LEU A 174 -11.28 9.68 -9.63
CA LEU A 174 -11.00 9.93 -11.05
C LEU A 174 -11.89 9.05 -11.94
N PHE A 175 -12.67 9.67 -12.82
CA PHE A 175 -13.48 8.96 -13.80
C PHE A 175 -13.47 9.67 -15.17
N PRO A 176 -13.28 8.95 -16.29
CA PRO A 176 -12.93 7.53 -16.40
C PRO A 176 -11.62 7.17 -15.69
N PRO A 177 -11.43 5.91 -15.26
CA PRO A 177 -10.20 5.53 -14.57
C PRO A 177 -8.99 5.65 -15.50
N ALA A 178 -7.82 5.93 -14.93
CA ALA A 178 -6.57 6.07 -15.67
C ALA A 178 -6.27 4.79 -16.49
N LEU A 179 -5.69 4.98 -17.68
CA LEU A 179 -5.37 3.88 -18.60
C LEU A 179 -4.60 2.75 -17.90
N GLY A 180 -5.05 1.52 -18.10
CA GLY A 180 -4.47 0.33 -17.47
C GLY A 180 -5.01 0.01 -16.08
N THR A 181 -5.82 0.89 -15.47
CA THR A 181 -6.53 0.57 -14.22
C THR A 181 -7.68 -0.41 -14.51
N CYS A 182 -7.56 -1.63 -14.00
CA CYS A 182 -8.61 -2.65 -14.11
C CYS A 182 -9.70 -2.45 -13.05
N LEU A 183 -10.46 -1.35 -13.16
CA LEU A 183 -11.53 -1.00 -12.23
C LEU A 183 -12.84 -1.76 -12.54
N ASN A 184 -13.36 -2.52 -11.58
CA ASN A 184 -14.66 -3.17 -11.67
C ASN A 184 -15.49 -2.93 -10.40
N LEU A 185 -16.53 -2.11 -10.53
CA LEU A 185 -17.46 -1.77 -9.45
C LEU A 185 -18.80 -2.49 -9.54
N ALA A 186 -18.97 -3.42 -10.49
CA ALA A 186 -20.26 -4.07 -10.73
C ALA A 186 -20.77 -4.88 -9.52
N VAL A 187 -19.84 -5.47 -8.75
CA VAL A 187 -20.17 -6.33 -7.59
C VAL A 187 -20.39 -5.50 -6.33
N ASN A 188 -19.57 -4.47 -6.11
CA ASN A 188 -19.66 -3.59 -4.94
C ASN A 188 -19.36 -2.14 -5.34
N PRO A 189 -20.39 -1.36 -5.71
CA PRO A 189 -20.22 0.03 -6.13
C PRO A 189 -19.60 0.93 -5.05
N SER A 190 -19.88 0.63 -3.78
CA SER A 190 -19.40 1.40 -2.62
C SER A 190 -18.02 0.97 -2.12
N ALA A 191 -17.36 0.02 -2.78
CA ALA A 191 -16.07 -0.52 -2.32
C ALA A 191 -14.93 0.51 -2.27
N LEU A 192 -15.09 1.65 -2.94
CA LEU A 192 -14.11 2.73 -2.95
C LEU A 192 -14.48 3.86 -1.99
N ASP A 193 -15.68 3.84 -1.44
CA ASP A 193 -16.19 4.93 -0.61
C ASP A 193 -15.51 4.91 0.76
N PHE A 194 -15.39 6.08 1.36
CA PHE A 194 -15.05 6.22 2.76
C PHE A 194 -16.33 6.03 3.60
N PRO A 195 -16.51 4.91 4.32
CA PRO A 195 -17.66 4.76 5.23
C PRO A 195 -17.66 5.87 6.29
N CYS A 196 -16.47 6.31 6.69
CA CYS A 196 -16.18 7.55 7.37
C CYS A 196 -14.84 8.06 6.83
N THR A 197 -14.64 9.38 6.76
CA THR A 197 -13.33 9.94 6.37
C THR A 197 -12.27 9.51 7.39
N PRO A 198 -11.24 8.73 6.99
CA PRO A 198 -10.27 8.17 7.93
C PRO A 198 -9.38 9.23 8.58
N ASP A 199 -9.00 9.04 9.85
CA ASP A 199 -7.98 9.80 10.62
C ASP A 199 -6.66 9.91 9.88
N ILE A 200 -6.24 8.78 9.32
CA ILE A 200 -5.02 8.66 8.53
C ILE A 200 -5.37 8.01 7.19
N ILE A 201 -4.92 8.59 6.07
CA ILE A 201 -5.01 7.98 4.74
C ILE A 201 -3.59 7.69 4.25
N VAL A 202 -3.31 6.42 4.00
CA VAL A 202 -2.04 5.93 3.45
C VAL A 202 -2.23 5.54 1.99
N LEU A 203 -1.44 6.15 1.11
CA LEU A 203 -1.50 5.90 -0.33
C LEU A 203 -0.13 5.50 -0.84
N SER A 204 -0.03 4.32 -1.46
CA SER A 204 1.19 3.91 -2.14
C SER A 204 1.31 4.66 -3.47
N SER A 205 2.40 5.41 -3.66
CA SER A 205 2.63 6.16 -4.91
C SER A 205 4.10 6.22 -5.30
N ASP A 206 4.34 6.30 -6.62
CA ASP A 206 5.68 6.55 -7.17
C ASP A 206 6.11 8.03 -7.05
N LEU A 207 5.20 8.91 -6.64
CA LEU A 207 5.52 10.29 -6.31
C LEU A 207 6.46 10.38 -5.10
N VAL A 208 7.06 11.56 -4.93
CA VAL A 208 7.93 11.85 -3.78
C VAL A 208 7.18 11.56 -2.48
N PRO A 209 7.78 10.88 -1.49
CA PRO A 209 7.16 10.64 -0.20
C PRO A 209 6.75 11.95 0.47
N PHE A 210 5.60 11.96 1.14
CA PHE A 210 5.12 13.15 1.83
C PHE A 210 4.19 12.80 2.98
N VAL A 211 4.01 13.78 3.85
CA VAL A 211 2.94 13.83 4.85
C VAL A 211 2.26 15.20 4.75
N LYS A 212 0.93 15.22 4.65
CA LYS A 212 0.10 16.41 4.57
C LYS A 212 -1.07 16.32 5.55
N VAL A 213 -1.52 17.47 6.03
CA VAL A 213 -2.67 17.59 6.92
C VAL A 213 -3.79 18.25 6.14
N GLU A 214 -4.84 17.50 5.85
CA GLU A 214 -5.96 17.94 5.03
C GLU A 214 -7.19 18.21 5.91
N PRO A 215 -7.80 19.42 5.86
CA PRO A 215 -9.02 19.71 6.60
C PRO A 215 -10.19 18.81 6.16
N ARG A 216 -10.93 18.26 7.13
CA ARG A 216 -12.25 17.63 6.90
C ARG A 216 -13.39 18.60 7.13
N THR A 217 -13.29 19.31 8.26
CA THR A 217 -14.23 20.31 8.76
C THR A 217 -13.41 21.40 9.46
N GLU A 218 -14.06 22.42 10.02
CA GLU A 218 -13.38 23.46 10.79
C GLU A 218 -12.57 22.94 12.00
N LYS A 219 -12.89 21.73 12.50
CA LYS A 219 -12.30 21.18 13.74
C LYS A 219 -11.59 19.84 13.56
N LEU A 220 -11.72 19.19 12.41
CA LEU A 220 -11.18 17.86 12.15
C LEU A 220 -10.28 17.87 10.93
N THR A 221 -9.17 17.13 11.01
CA THR A 221 -8.18 17.00 9.94
C THR A 221 -7.90 15.53 9.64
N THR A 222 -7.44 15.24 8.43
CA THR A 222 -6.92 13.95 7.98
C THR A 222 -5.43 14.05 7.78
N LEU A 223 -4.66 13.08 8.28
CA LEU A 223 -3.28 12.92 7.90
C LEU A 223 -3.21 12.12 6.60
N LEU A 224 -2.77 12.76 5.52
CA LEU A 224 -2.51 12.09 4.25
C LEU A 224 -1.02 11.78 4.13
N LEU A 225 -0.67 10.52 3.89
CA LEU A 225 0.72 10.14 3.72
C LEU A 225 0.95 9.22 2.52
N ASN A 226 2.06 9.50 1.84
CA ASN A 226 2.69 8.60 0.89
C ASN A 226 4.03 8.17 1.49
N PRO A 227 4.20 6.90 1.90
CA PRO A 227 5.47 6.43 2.47
C PRO A 227 6.58 6.33 1.43
N GLY A 228 6.24 6.44 0.15
CA GLY A 228 7.11 6.05 -0.96
C GLY A 228 7.20 4.54 -1.11
N ARG A 229 8.07 4.14 -2.04
CA ARG A 229 8.39 2.75 -2.32
C ARG A 229 9.56 2.32 -1.44
N LEU A 230 9.50 1.12 -0.86
CA LEU A 230 10.59 0.56 -0.06
C LEU A 230 11.81 0.20 -0.91
N ALA A 231 11.61 -0.12 -2.19
CA ALA A 231 12.66 -0.28 -3.19
C ALA A 231 12.35 0.54 -4.45
N LYS A 232 13.38 1.11 -5.07
CA LYS A 232 13.29 1.89 -6.31
C LYS A 232 14.36 1.42 -7.29
N GLY A 233 13.97 0.56 -8.23
CA GLY A 233 14.92 -0.11 -9.11
C GLY A 233 15.89 -0.96 -8.30
N ALA A 234 17.19 -0.78 -8.51
CA ALA A 234 18.25 -1.49 -7.77
C ALA A 234 18.59 -0.84 -6.42
N MET A 235 17.90 0.23 -6.02
CA MET A 235 18.21 1.00 -4.81
C MET A 235 17.16 0.81 -3.72
N GLY A 236 17.59 0.97 -2.46
CA GLY A 236 16.69 1.13 -1.33
C GLY A 236 15.84 2.40 -1.44
N GLY A 237 14.68 2.36 -0.82
CA GLY A 237 13.69 3.43 -0.83
C GLY A 237 13.37 3.93 0.57
N THR A 238 12.09 4.15 0.87
CA THR A 238 11.64 4.79 2.11
C THR A 238 10.46 4.05 2.74
N PHE A 239 10.29 4.29 4.03
CA PHE A 239 9.11 3.90 4.82
C PHE A 239 8.78 5.03 5.81
N VAL A 240 7.66 4.95 6.51
CA VAL A 240 7.24 5.92 7.53
C VAL A 240 7.12 5.20 8.88
N GLU A 241 7.63 5.80 9.94
CA GLU A 241 7.43 5.33 11.32
C GLU A 241 6.22 5.98 11.95
#